data_AF-W9XG69-F1
#
_entry.id   AF-W9XG69-F1
#
_cell.length_a   1.000
_cell.length_b   1.000
_cell.length_c   1.000
_cell.angle_alpha   90.00
_cell.angle_beta   90.00
_cell.angle_gamma   90.00
#
_symmetry.space_group_name_H-M   'P 1'
#
loop_
_entity.id
_entity.type
_entity.pdbx_description
1 polymer ?
#
loop_
_entity_poly.entity_id
_entity_poly.type
_entity_poly.pdbx_seq_one_letter_code
_entity_poly.pdbx_strand_id
1 'polypeptide(L)'
;MYIGIPLYVLVREFHPLQPALEIRHAFQTSHGPNGEKSYDRQQTWNPPIIMCIRNGELEKTVNQVRNNITGIFDKLLADPEKYRKWTTEYFEEKEEDFQTQILRVLGRYYRRDIEEHSTLKAALRLLWFEYLLLNKFTVPADAVLSLEANLGSKRPVGAPRHLHVIPDTINRFLKAIILPLAEKAAEKLIKNLHEMMFKMAVTQKMPQGRRDLVLCLLFVLVIFLGRTQVALLLLSHTPAPEIGMEYSQEQAESKIEEMEQIVGDYLLSFHRYTLSRMSSRSPVTASEYDSPSERHAREFDLENRLRKEVGGYACERPERLEPGDYQMNTFQYMNVRRLCWKVIDNLN
;
A
#
# COMPACT_ATOMS: atom_id res chain seq x y z
N MET A 1 -18.84 2.40 6.69
CA MET A 1 -17.53 1.73 6.81
C MET A 1 -16.44 2.78 6.85
N TYR A 2 -15.37 2.56 7.60
CA TYR A 2 -14.30 3.54 7.82
C TYR A 2 -12.92 2.87 7.84
N ILE A 3 -11.95 3.52 7.21
CA ILE A 3 -10.53 3.14 7.19
C ILE A 3 -9.69 4.40 6.93
N GLY A 4 -9.72 5.34 7.88
CA GLY A 4 -9.24 6.72 7.66
C GLY A 4 -10.19 7.58 6.81
N ILE A 5 -10.95 6.96 5.89
CA ILE A 5 -11.88 7.62 4.96
C ILE A 5 -13.25 6.91 4.97
N PRO A 6 -14.38 7.65 5.02
CA PRO A 6 -15.72 7.04 5.04
C PRO A 6 -16.11 6.44 3.69
N LEU A 7 -16.57 5.19 3.73
CA LEU A 7 -17.25 4.50 2.65
C LEU A 7 -18.68 4.16 3.09
N TYR A 8 -19.66 4.75 2.40
CA TYR A 8 -21.08 4.54 2.65
C TYR A 8 -21.58 3.31 1.89
N VAL A 9 -22.17 2.36 2.61
CA VAL A 9 -22.75 1.13 2.06
C VAL A 9 -24.09 0.86 2.72
N LEU A 10 -25.05 0.36 1.95
CA LEU A 10 -26.32 -0.11 2.49
C LEU A 10 -26.12 -1.53 3.06
N VAL A 11 -26.62 -1.78 4.25
CA VAL A 11 -26.48 -3.07 4.95
C VAL A 11 -27.82 -3.64 5.35
N ARG A 12 -27.87 -4.96 5.53
CA ARG A 12 -29.00 -5.67 6.13
C ARG A 12 -28.48 -6.69 7.14
N GLU A 13 -29.27 -6.97 8.15
CA GLU A 13 -28.99 -8.02 9.13
C GLU A 13 -29.19 -9.41 8.51
N PHE A 14 -28.43 -10.39 8.97
CA PHE A 14 -28.65 -11.81 8.70
C PHE A 14 -28.64 -12.60 10.01
N HIS A 15 -29.26 -13.78 10.03
CA HIS A 15 -29.23 -14.66 11.19
C HIS A 15 -28.09 -15.67 11.01
N PRO A 16 -27.00 -15.59 11.79
CA PRO A 16 -25.89 -16.52 11.65
C PRO A 16 -26.32 -17.94 12.06
N LEU A 17 -25.92 -18.94 11.28
CA LEU A 17 -26.23 -20.35 11.54
C LEU A 17 -25.45 -20.93 12.75
N GLN A 18 -24.39 -20.26 13.20
CA GLN A 18 -23.59 -20.65 14.37
C GLN A 18 -23.30 -19.40 15.26
N PRO A 19 -23.60 -19.45 16.57
CA PRO A 19 -23.30 -18.36 17.51
C PRO A 19 -21.79 -18.06 17.72
N ALA A 20 -20.91 -18.96 17.28
CA ALA A 20 -19.52 -19.06 17.74
C ALA A 20 -18.50 -18.13 17.06
N LEU A 21 -18.91 -17.11 16.30
CA LEU A 21 -17.96 -16.29 15.50
C LEU A 21 -18.15 -14.77 15.62
N GLU A 22 -18.85 -14.32 16.67
CA GLU A 22 -19.13 -12.89 16.87
C GLU A 22 -17.97 -12.14 17.54
N ILE A 23 -17.15 -12.81 18.35
CA ILE A 23 -15.89 -12.26 18.86
C ILE A 23 -14.72 -12.91 18.11
N ARG A 24 -13.90 -12.07 17.48
CA ARG A 24 -12.74 -12.47 16.67
C ARG A 24 -11.51 -11.69 17.09
N HIS A 25 -10.33 -12.12 16.64
CA HIS A 25 -9.10 -11.38 16.85
C HIS A 25 -8.72 -10.58 15.59
N ALA A 26 -8.23 -9.37 15.81
CA ALA A 26 -7.51 -8.60 14.81
C ALA A 26 -6.16 -8.21 15.40
N PHE A 27 -5.12 -8.20 14.56
CA PHE A 27 -3.85 -7.66 15.00
C PHE A 27 -3.89 -6.14 15.03
N GLN A 28 -3.28 -5.57 16.06
CA GLN A 28 -3.08 -4.14 16.18
C GLN A 28 -1.73 -3.89 16.84
N THR A 29 -1.05 -2.83 16.43
CA THR A 29 0.11 -2.35 17.17
C THR A 29 -0.33 -1.90 18.56
N SER A 30 0.30 -2.46 19.59
CA SER A 30 0.17 -2.02 20.97
C SER A 30 1.51 -1.48 21.47
N HIS A 31 1.42 -0.59 22.45
CA HIS A 31 2.57 0.05 23.04
C HIS A 31 2.57 -0.28 24.53
N GLY A 32 3.62 -0.97 24.98
CA GLY A 32 3.80 -1.28 26.39
C GLY A 32 4.05 -0.02 27.23
N PRO A 33 3.98 -0.12 28.57
CA PRO A 33 4.21 1.00 29.48
C PRO A 33 5.60 1.65 29.31
N ASN A 34 6.57 0.88 28.81
CA ASN A 34 7.94 1.29 28.57
C ASN A 34 8.16 1.87 27.16
N GLY A 35 7.11 1.97 26.35
CA GLY A 35 7.20 2.29 24.93
C GLY A 35 7.67 1.12 24.05
N GLU A 36 7.95 -0.05 24.63
CA GLU A 36 8.25 -1.26 23.86
C GLU A 36 7.03 -1.69 23.04
N LYS A 37 7.27 -1.90 21.75
CA LYS A 37 6.24 -2.28 20.78
C LYS A 37 5.97 -3.77 20.86
N SER A 38 4.70 -4.13 20.93
CA SER A 38 4.23 -5.48 20.64
C SER A 38 3.15 -5.45 19.57
N TYR A 39 3.06 -6.54 18.83
CA TYR A 39 1.98 -6.76 17.89
C TYR A 39 0.97 -7.70 18.55
N ASP A 40 -0.04 -7.10 19.19
CA ASP A 40 -0.99 -7.86 20.00
C ASP A 40 -2.26 -8.17 19.21
N ARG A 41 -2.90 -9.27 19.62
CA ARG A 41 -4.22 -9.65 19.13
C ARG A 41 -5.27 -8.99 20.01
N GLN A 42 -6.09 -8.12 19.43
CA GLN A 42 -7.23 -7.54 20.13
C GLN A 42 -8.52 -8.25 19.75
N GLN A 43 -9.41 -8.41 20.73
CA GLN A 43 -10.76 -8.86 20.49
C GLN A 43 -11.54 -7.79 19.71
N THR A 44 -12.38 -8.25 18.79
CA THR A 44 -13.21 -7.41 17.92
C THR A 44 -14.58 -8.05 17.79
N TRP A 45 -15.59 -7.21 17.62
CA TRP A 45 -16.96 -7.68 17.40
C TRP A 45 -17.30 -7.67 15.92
N ASN A 46 -17.75 -8.82 15.41
CA ASN A 46 -18.26 -8.99 14.06
C ASN A 46 -19.79 -8.95 14.08
N PRO A 47 -20.42 -7.80 13.78
CA PRO A 47 -21.86 -7.69 13.76
C PRO A 47 -22.46 -8.55 12.63
N PRO A 48 -23.66 -9.13 12.82
CA PRO A 48 -24.31 -10.00 11.84
C PRO A 48 -24.96 -9.19 10.71
N ILE A 49 -24.16 -8.42 9.99
CA ILE A 49 -24.57 -7.59 8.85
C ILE A 49 -23.87 -8.00 7.55
N ILE A 50 -24.59 -7.86 6.45
CA ILE A 50 -24.10 -8.01 5.08
C ILE A 50 -24.46 -6.81 4.23
N MET A 51 -23.75 -6.61 3.12
CA MET A 51 -24.16 -5.61 2.14
C MET A 51 -25.54 -5.94 1.56
N CYS A 52 -26.42 -4.96 1.55
CA CYS A 52 -27.75 -5.07 0.96
C CYS A 52 -27.64 -4.83 -0.56
N ILE A 53 -27.82 -5.90 -1.33
CA ILE A 53 -27.80 -5.87 -2.79
C ILE A 53 -29.15 -6.41 -3.27
N ARG A 54 -29.86 -5.64 -4.10
CA ARG A 54 -31.13 -6.09 -4.68
C ARG A 54 -30.86 -7.16 -5.74
N ASN A 55 -31.83 -8.06 -5.93
CA ASN A 55 -31.71 -9.11 -6.94
C ASN A 55 -31.47 -8.51 -8.33
N GLY A 56 -30.47 -9.01 -9.04
CA GLY A 56 -30.06 -8.50 -10.36
C GLY A 56 -29.17 -7.25 -10.34
N GLU A 57 -28.90 -6.64 -9.18
CA GLU A 57 -28.11 -5.40 -9.08
C GLU A 57 -26.64 -5.61 -8.66
N LEU A 58 -26.15 -6.85 -8.61
CA LEU A 58 -24.80 -7.17 -8.14
C LEU A 58 -23.72 -6.42 -8.95
N GLU A 59 -23.72 -6.57 -10.27
CA GLU A 59 -22.74 -5.91 -11.15
C GLU A 59 -22.78 -4.38 -11.03
N LYS A 60 -23.99 -3.81 -10.99
CA LYS A 60 -24.18 -2.37 -10.80
C LYS A 60 -23.58 -1.90 -9.47
N THR A 61 -23.83 -2.66 -8.40
CA THR A 61 -23.32 -2.35 -7.05
C THR A 61 -21.80 -2.48 -7.00
N VAL A 62 -21.24 -3.55 -7.57
CA VAL A 62 -19.80 -3.77 -7.66
C VAL A 62 -19.13 -2.61 -8.41
N ASN A 63 -19.66 -2.22 -9.57
CA ASN A 63 -19.12 -1.11 -10.34
C ASN A 63 -19.24 0.24 -9.63
N GLN A 64 -20.35 0.47 -8.90
CA GLN A 64 -20.48 1.66 -8.05
C GLN A 64 -19.43 1.68 -6.94
N VAL A 65 -19.20 0.57 -6.25
CA VAL A 65 -18.18 0.46 -5.21
C VAL A 65 -16.78 0.67 -5.78
N ARG A 66 -16.45 0.06 -6.93
CA ARG A 66 -15.17 0.27 -7.63
C ARG A 66 -14.94 1.75 -7.95
N ASN A 67 -15.97 2.42 -8.49
CA ASN A 67 -15.90 3.84 -8.83
C ASN A 67 -15.76 4.71 -7.57
N ASN A 68 -16.45 4.38 -6.48
CA ASN A 68 -16.34 5.10 -5.21
C ASN A 68 -14.94 4.96 -4.60
N ILE A 69 -14.40 3.74 -4.53
CA ILE A 69 -13.05 3.49 -3.99
C ILE A 69 -11.99 4.22 -4.80
N THR A 70 -12.10 4.16 -6.13
CA THR A 70 -11.18 4.86 -7.03
C THR A 70 -11.33 6.38 -6.91
N GLY A 71 -12.56 6.88 -6.85
CA GLY A 71 -12.87 8.30 -6.71
C GLY A 71 -12.46 8.89 -5.37
N ILE A 72 -12.47 8.10 -4.29
CA ILE A 72 -11.93 8.48 -2.99
C ILE A 72 -10.44 8.78 -3.12
N PHE A 73 -9.68 7.86 -3.71
CA PHE A 73 -8.24 8.06 -3.90
C PHE A 73 -7.94 9.27 -4.80
N ASP A 74 -8.73 9.47 -5.86
CA ASP A 74 -8.57 10.62 -6.75
C ASP A 74 -8.76 11.96 -6.02
N LYS A 75 -9.71 12.03 -5.08
CA LYS A 75 -9.91 13.21 -4.22
C LYS A 75 -8.79 13.36 -3.20
N LEU A 76 -8.31 12.26 -2.63
CA LEU A 76 -7.21 12.25 -1.68
C LEU A 76 -5.91 12.72 -2.33
N LEU A 77 -5.57 12.23 -3.52
CA LEU A 77 -4.36 12.61 -4.25
C LEU A 77 -4.42 14.06 -4.75
N ALA A 78 -5.61 14.59 -5.01
CA ALA A 78 -5.79 15.99 -5.44
C ALA A 78 -5.66 17.00 -4.29
N ASP A 79 -5.66 16.55 -3.03
CA ASP A 79 -5.62 17.39 -1.83
C ASP A 79 -4.30 17.13 -1.08
N PRO A 80 -3.31 18.05 -1.15
CA PRO A 80 -1.99 17.83 -0.56
C PRO A 80 -2.00 17.55 0.94
N GLU A 81 -2.89 18.20 1.69
CA GLU A 81 -2.98 18.02 3.15
C GLU A 81 -3.58 16.66 3.49
N LYS A 82 -4.64 16.25 2.78
CA LYS A 82 -5.21 14.90 2.95
C LYS A 82 -4.23 13.82 2.52
N TYR A 83 -3.53 14.01 1.41
CA TYR A 83 -2.51 13.07 0.96
C TYR A 83 -1.40 12.92 2.01
N ARG A 84 -0.88 14.05 2.52
CA ARG A 84 0.13 14.06 3.58
C ARG A 84 -0.34 13.34 4.83
N LYS A 85 -1.57 13.61 5.29
CA LYS A 85 -2.16 12.92 6.43
C LYS A 85 -2.23 11.42 6.20
N TRP A 86 -2.73 11.00 5.03
CA TRP A 86 -2.79 9.59 4.66
C TRP A 86 -1.42 8.92 4.62
N THR A 87 -0.37 9.58 4.13
CA THR A 87 0.98 8.98 4.16
C THR A 87 1.47 8.65 5.57
N THR A 88 1.05 9.42 6.59
CA THR A 88 1.35 9.14 8.00
C THR A 88 0.42 8.10 8.59
N GLU A 89 -0.81 7.97 8.11
CA GLU A 89 -1.69 6.84 8.48
C GLU A 89 -1.29 5.53 7.78
N TYR A 90 -0.59 5.62 6.65
CA TYR A 90 -0.08 4.47 5.90
C TYR A 90 1.16 3.86 6.56
N PHE A 91 1.98 4.71 7.18
CA PHE A 91 3.17 4.39 7.94
C PHE A 91 3.06 5.08 9.31
N GLU A 92 2.40 4.40 10.25
CA GLU A 92 1.97 5.00 11.51
C GLU A 92 3.13 5.29 12.46
N GLU A 93 4.26 4.60 12.29
CA GLU A 93 5.39 4.65 13.20
C GLU A 93 6.42 5.71 12.81
N LYS A 94 7.09 6.28 13.81
CA LYS A 94 8.17 7.25 13.58
C LYS A 94 9.37 6.63 12.85
N GLU A 95 9.66 5.36 13.12
CA GLU A 95 10.69 4.57 12.43
C GLU A 95 10.35 4.38 10.94
N GLU A 96 9.10 4.60 10.54
CA GLU A 96 8.66 4.54 9.15
C GLU A 96 8.64 5.93 8.48
N ASP A 97 9.11 6.99 9.16
CA ASP A 97 9.16 8.35 8.61
C ASP A 97 9.95 8.41 7.30
N PHE A 98 11.01 7.61 7.17
CA PHE A 98 11.80 7.51 5.95
C PHE A 98 10.95 7.21 4.71
N GLN A 99 10.19 6.11 4.71
CA GLN A 99 9.31 5.77 3.58
C GLN A 99 8.12 6.73 3.45
N THR A 100 7.66 7.32 4.56
CA THR A 100 6.66 8.39 4.54
C THR A 100 7.14 9.60 3.75
N GLN A 101 8.38 10.06 3.95
CA GLN A 101 8.92 11.20 3.21
C GLN A 101 9.07 10.90 1.71
N ILE A 102 9.53 9.70 1.35
CA ILE A 102 9.61 9.27 -0.05
C ILE A 102 8.22 9.37 -0.70
N LEU A 103 7.20 8.77 -0.08
CA LEU A 103 5.84 8.77 -0.63
C LEU A 103 5.27 10.20 -0.75
N ARG A 104 5.56 11.09 0.21
CA ARG A 104 5.21 12.52 0.13
C ARG A 104 5.90 13.24 -1.01
N VAL A 105 7.17 12.94 -1.30
CA VAL A 105 7.88 13.50 -2.45
C VAL A 105 7.21 13.04 -3.76
N LEU A 106 6.86 11.76 -3.89
CA LEU A 106 6.17 11.25 -5.08
C LEU A 106 4.79 11.91 -5.28
N GLY A 107 4.04 12.10 -4.19
CA GLY A 107 2.77 12.81 -4.22
C GLY A 107 2.91 14.28 -4.65
N ARG A 108 3.95 14.98 -4.18
CA ARG A 108 4.26 16.36 -4.61
C ARG A 108 4.71 16.44 -6.06
N TYR A 109 5.38 15.40 -6.56
CA TYR A 109 5.79 15.32 -7.95
C TYR A 109 4.60 15.10 -8.89
N TYR A 110 3.57 14.37 -8.45
CA TYR A 110 2.36 14.14 -9.23
C TYR A 110 1.63 15.44 -9.59
N ARG A 111 1.14 15.50 -10.84
CA ARG A 111 0.38 16.61 -11.39
C ARG A 111 -0.73 16.08 -12.27
N ARG A 112 -1.95 16.57 -12.06
CA ARG A 112 -3.15 16.09 -12.78
C ARG A 112 -3.18 16.55 -14.24
N ASP A 113 -2.58 17.70 -14.52
CA ASP A 113 -2.56 18.33 -15.85
C ASP A 113 -1.49 17.77 -16.79
N ILE A 114 -0.59 16.91 -16.29
CA ILE A 114 0.44 16.24 -17.08
C ILE A 114 -0.04 14.82 -17.42
N GLU A 115 -0.21 14.51 -18.70
CA GLU A 115 -0.78 13.24 -19.16
C GLU A 115 0.09 12.04 -18.76
N GLU A 116 1.41 12.19 -18.85
CA GLU A 116 2.37 11.14 -18.51
C GLU A 116 2.29 10.72 -17.04
N HIS A 117 1.85 11.63 -16.16
CA HIS A 117 1.64 11.36 -14.73
C HIS A 117 0.43 10.47 -14.46
N SER A 118 -0.38 10.14 -15.48
CA SER A 118 -1.44 9.12 -15.37
C SER A 118 -0.89 7.74 -14.97
N THR A 119 0.34 7.42 -15.37
CA THR A 119 1.04 6.18 -14.97
C THR A 119 1.44 6.22 -13.50
N LEU A 120 1.97 7.35 -13.02
CA LEU A 120 2.27 7.55 -11.60
C LEU A 120 0.99 7.48 -10.75
N LYS A 121 -0.10 8.11 -11.20
CA LYS A 121 -1.40 8.02 -10.52
C LYS A 121 -1.86 6.56 -10.36
N ALA A 122 -1.75 5.75 -11.41
CA ALA A 122 -2.12 4.34 -11.37
C ALA A 122 -1.24 3.55 -10.38
N ALA A 123 0.06 3.85 -10.33
CA ALA A 123 0.98 3.25 -9.39
C ALA A 123 0.69 3.65 -7.94
N LEU A 124 0.50 4.93 -7.64
CA LEU A 124 0.14 5.38 -6.29
C LEU A 124 -1.21 4.78 -5.84
N ARG A 125 -2.13 4.54 -6.78
CA ARG A 125 -3.39 3.85 -6.50
C ARG A 125 -3.21 2.38 -6.11
N LEU A 126 -2.15 1.71 -6.58
CA LEU A 126 -1.81 0.36 -6.11
C LEU A 126 -1.55 0.36 -4.60
N LEU A 127 -0.78 1.32 -4.09
CA LEU A 127 -0.54 1.48 -2.64
C LEU A 127 -1.82 1.75 -1.87
N TRP A 128 -2.74 2.52 -2.46
CA TRP A 128 -4.07 2.70 -1.87
C TRP A 128 -4.86 1.41 -1.81
N PHE A 129 -4.87 0.60 -2.86
CA PHE A 129 -5.58 -0.68 -2.84
C PHE A 129 -4.94 -1.66 -1.84
N GLU A 130 -3.62 -1.71 -1.77
CA GLU A 130 -2.89 -2.50 -0.78
C GLU A 130 -3.23 -2.05 0.65
N TYR A 131 -3.23 -0.73 0.91
CA TYR A 131 -3.66 -0.18 2.21
C TYR A 131 -5.04 -0.71 2.61
N LEU A 132 -6.00 -0.68 1.67
CA LEU A 132 -7.36 -1.17 1.92
C LEU A 132 -7.46 -2.70 2.07
N LEU A 133 -6.56 -3.44 1.42
CA LEU A 133 -6.50 -4.91 1.52
C LEU A 133 -5.89 -5.36 2.84
N LEU A 134 -4.89 -4.66 3.36
CA LEU A 134 -4.27 -5.01 4.64
C LEU A 134 -5.13 -4.58 5.81
N ASN A 135 -5.67 -3.37 5.77
CA ASN A 135 -6.45 -2.84 6.87
C ASN A 135 -7.89 -3.36 6.87
N LYS A 136 -8.55 -3.32 8.03
CA LYS A 136 -9.95 -3.72 8.19
C LYS A 136 -10.85 -2.48 8.13
N PHE A 137 -11.91 -2.57 7.34
CA PHE A 137 -12.98 -1.58 7.39
C PHE A 137 -13.75 -1.72 8.70
N THR A 138 -13.84 -0.64 9.47
CA THR A 138 -14.53 -0.59 10.76
C THR A 138 -15.85 0.18 10.67
N VAL A 139 -16.70 0.06 11.69
CA VAL A 139 -17.79 0.99 11.92
C VAL A 139 -17.25 2.13 12.81
N PRO A 140 -17.39 3.40 12.41
CA PRO A 140 -16.87 4.51 13.20
C PRO A 140 -17.60 4.60 14.54
N ALA A 141 -16.90 5.03 15.58
CA ALA A 141 -17.35 4.92 16.98
C ALA A 141 -18.70 5.62 17.23
N ASP A 142 -18.93 6.76 16.57
CA ASP A 142 -20.18 7.54 16.61
C ASP A 142 -21.37 6.79 15.98
N ALA A 143 -21.13 5.95 14.97
CA ALA A 143 -22.16 5.16 14.31
C ALA A 143 -22.47 3.82 15.02
N VAL A 144 -21.63 3.37 15.96
CA VAL A 144 -21.80 2.07 16.65
C VAL A 144 -23.12 2.02 17.41
N LEU A 145 -23.47 3.06 18.16
CA LEU A 145 -24.71 3.11 18.93
C LEU A 145 -25.95 3.02 18.02
N SER A 146 -25.92 3.72 16.88
CA SER A 146 -27.00 3.66 15.90
C SER A 146 -27.11 2.27 15.29
N LEU A 147 -25.98 1.61 15.00
CA LEU A 147 -25.99 0.24 14.48
C LEU A 147 -26.61 -0.71 15.51
N GLU A 148 -26.15 -0.67 16.76
CA GLU A 148 -26.65 -1.53 17.83
C GLU A 148 -28.13 -1.32 18.12
N ALA A 149 -28.65 -0.10 18.03
CA ALA A 149 -30.07 0.19 18.21
C ALA A 149 -30.95 -0.51 17.15
N ASN A 150 -30.44 -0.64 15.92
CA ASN A 150 -31.19 -1.18 14.77
C ASN A 150 -30.99 -2.69 14.54
N LEU A 151 -30.05 -3.34 15.23
CA LEU A 151 -29.85 -4.80 15.15
C LEU A 151 -30.84 -5.56 16.03
N GLY A 152 -31.47 -6.60 15.50
CA GLY A 152 -32.23 -7.58 16.28
C GLY A 152 -31.31 -8.46 17.14
N SER A 153 -30.19 -8.88 16.56
CA SER A 153 -29.14 -9.68 17.21
C SER A 153 -28.14 -8.74 17.89
N LYS A 154 -28.32 -8.55 19.21
CA LYS A 154 -27.44 -7.69 20.01
C LYS A 154 -26.06 -8.33 20.21
N ARG A 155 -25.09 -7.49 20.58
CA ARG A 155 -23.74 -7.91 20.96
C ARG A 155 -23.80 -9.05 22.02
N PRO A 156 -22.89 -10.04 21.96
CA PRO A 156 -22.84 -11.12 22.95
C PRO A 156 -22.82 -10.60 24.39
N VAL A 157 -23.55 -11.28 25.27
CA VAL A 157 -23.58 -10.95 26.70
C VAL A 157 -22.17 -11.08 27.27
N GLY A 158 -21.65 -9.99 27.85
CA GLY A 158 -20.30 -9.92 28.43
C GLY A 158 -19.21 -9.36 27.51
N ALA A 159 -19.50 -9.10 26.23
CA ALA A 159 -18.55 -8.46 25.34
C ALA A 159 -18.32 -6.98 25.76
N PRO A 160 -17.05 -6.54 25.93
CA PRO A 160 -16.78 -5.16 26.33
C PRO A 160 -17.35 -4.14 25.34
N ARG A 161 -17.89 -3.02 25.84
CA ARG A 161 -18.46 -1.97 24.98
C ARG A 161 -17.40 -1.25 24.12
N HIS A 162 -16.16 -1.24 24.56
CA HIS A 162 -15.03 -0.62 23.87
C HIS A 162 -14.47 -1.45 22.71
N LEU A 163 -14.97 -2.67 22.46
CA LEU A 163 -14.49 -3.48 21.33
C LEU A 163 -14.73 -2.77 20.00
N HIS A 164 -13.72 -2.81 19.13
CA HIS A 164 -13.85 -2.37 17.74
C HIS A 164 -14.88 -3.22 16.98
N VAL A 165 -15.72 -2.55 16.19
CA VAL A 165 -16.76 -3.19 15.38
C VAL A 165 -16.26 -3.40 13.96
N ILE A 166 -15.99 -4.66 13.60
CA ILE A 166 -15.42 -5.08 12.32
C ILE A 166 -16.38 -6.06 11.63
N PRO A 167 -17.20 -5.60 10.66
CA PRO A 167 -18.07 -6.48 9.89
C PRO A 167 -17.27 -7.29 8.88
N ASP A 168 -16.91 -8.51 9.23
CA ASP A 168 -16.00 -9.36 8.45
C ASP A 168 -16.62 -9.76 7.10
N THR A 169 -17.94 -10.00 7.04
CA THR A 169 -18.62 -10.36 5.78
C THR A 169 -18.59 -9.21 4.77
N ILE A 170 -18.77 -7.97 5.24
CA ILE A 170 -18.64 -6.77 4.41
C ILE A 170 -17.18 -6.57 3.99
N ASN A 171 -16.23 -6.76 4.92
CA ASN A 171 -14.80 -6.71 4.62
C ASN A 171 -14.43 -7.69 3.50
N ARG A 172 -14.86 -8.95 3.58
CA ARG A 172 -14.61 -9.96 2.54
C ARG A 172 -15.18 -9.53 1.20
N PHE A 173 -16.42 -9.02 1.18
CA PHE A 173 -17.04 -8.53 -0.05
C PHE A 173 -16.26 -7.34 -0.65
N LEU A 174 -15.89 -6.35 0.16
CA LEU A 174 -15.09 -5.20 -0.30
C LEU A 174 -13.71 -5.63 -0.79
N LYS A 175 -13.01 -6.49 -0.05
CA LYS A 175 -11.69 -7.00 -0.43
C LYS A 175 -11.74 -7.83 -1.71
N ALA A 176 -12.81 -8.61 -1.93
CA ALA A 176 -13.04 -9.33 -3.19
C ALA A 176 -13.25 -8.37 -4.39
N ILE A 177 -13.75 -7.16 -4.16
CA ILE A 177 -13.85 -6.12 -5.21
C ILE A 177 -12.49 -5.43 -5.42
N ILE A 178 -11.74 -5.17 -4.35
CA ILE A 178 -10.48 -4.42 -4.39
C ILE A 178 -9.34 -5.26 -4.98
N LEU A 179 -9.27 -6.56 -4.68
CA LEU A 179 -8.18 -7.43 -5.13
C LEU A 179 -7.97 -7.41 -6.65
N PRO A 180 -9.00 -7.58 -7.50
CA PRO A 180 -8.84 -7.45 -8.95
C PRO A 180 -8.39 -6.06 -9.41
N LEU A 181 -8.73 -5.00 -8.67
CA LEU A 181 -8.24 -3.64 -8.97
C LEU A 181 -6.75 -3.50 -8.66
N ALA A 182 -6.30 -4.09 -7.55
CA ALA A 182 -4.89 -4.15 -7.17
C ALA A 182 -4.07 -4.94 -8.19
N GLU A 183 -4.52 -6.14 -8.56
CA GLU A 183 -3.87 -6.98 -9.57
C GLU A 183 -3.69 -6.25 -10.90
N LYS A 184 -4.76 -5.62 -11.40
CA LYS A 184 -4.70 -4.84 -12.64
C LYS A 184 -3.78 -3.62 -12.53
N ALA A 185 -3.73 -2.97 -11.37
CA ALA A 185 -2.82 -1.85 -11.14
C ALA A 185 -1.35 -2.30 -11.09
N ALA A 186 -1.07 -3.45 -10.44
CA ALA A 186 0.25 -4.06 -10.37
C ALA A 186 0.73 -4.51 -11.76
N GLU A 187 -0.12 -5.19 -12.54
CA GLU A 187 0.20 -5.59 -13.92
C GLU A 187 0.56 -4.37 -14.77
N LYS A 188 -0.26 -3.30 -14.71
CA LYS A 188 0.00 -2.06 -15.44
C LYS A 188 1.30 -1.39 -14.99
N LEU A 189 1.58 -1.37 -13.70
CA LEU A 189 2.82 -0.81 -13.16
C LEU A 189 4.03 -1.57 -13.72
N ILE A 190 4.04 -2.90 -13.59
CA ILE A 190 5.18 -3.74 -14.02
C ILE A 190 5.39 -3.62 -15.52
N LYS A 191 4.31 -3.68 -16.32
CA LYS A 191 4.39 -3.51 -17.77
C LYS A 191 4.98 -2.15 -18.16
N ASN A 192 4.46 -1.06 -17.58
CA ASN A 192 4.94 0.28 -17.89
C ASN A 192 6.40 0.47 -17.48
N LEU A 193 6.76 -0.03 -16.30
CA LEU A 193 8.13 0.04 -15.80
C LEU A 193 9.09 -0.73 -16.71
N HIS A 194 8.73 -1.97 -17.10
CA HIS A 194 9.51 -2.77 -18.04
C HIS A 194 9.68 -2.06 -19.39
N GLU A 195 8.59 -1.55 -19.98
CA GLU A 195 8.64 -0.84 -21.26
C GLU A 195 9.53 0.42 -21.20
N MET A 196 9.41 1.21 -20.12
CA MET A 196 10.20 2.43 -19.93
C MET A 196 11.69 2.10 -19.78
N MET A 197 12.02 1.12 -18.93
CA MET A 197 13.40 0.70 -18.73
C MET A 197 14.00 0.03 -19.97
N PHE A 198 13.23 -0.79 -20.68
CA PHE A 198 13.69 -1.36 -21.95
C PHE A 198 14.00 -0.28 -22.98
N LYS A 199 13.14 0.74 -23.09
CA LYS A 199 13.42 1.90 -23.94
C LYS A 199 14.68 2.64 -23.50
N MET A 200 14.92 2.81 -22.20
CA MET A 200 16.19 3.37 -21.70
C MET A 200 17.40 2.53 -22.15
N ALA A 201 17.29 1.21 -22.07
CA ALA A 201 18.38 0.28 -22.39
C ALA A 201 18.77 0.33 -23.87
N VAL A 202 17.76 0.38 -24.74
CA VAL A 202 17.93 0.34 -26.20
C VAL A 202 18.35 1.71 -26.74
N THR A 203 17.69 2.78 -26.31
CA THR A 203 17.89 4.10 -26.91
C THR A 203 19.07 4.87 -26.31
N GLN A 204 19.50 4.54 -25.09
CA GLN A 204 20.53 5.24 -24.31
C GLN A 204 20.29 6.75 -24.14
N LYS A 205 19.09 7.23 -24.50
CA LYS A 205 18.66 8.63 -24.43
C LYS A 205 17.31 8.66 -23.76
N MET A 206 17.24 9.20 -22.55
CA MET A 206 15.97 9.39 -21.88
C MET A 206 15.87 10.80 -21.31
N PRO A 207 14.81 11.54 -21.69
CA PRO A 207 14.44 12.79 -21.04
C PRO A 207 14.30 12.62 -19.51
N GLN A 208 14.48 13.72 -18.76
CA GLN A 208 14.50 13.70 -17.30
C GLN A 208 13.15 13.28 -16.71
N GLY A 209 12.04 13.81 -17.22
CA GLY A 209 10.70 13.49 -16.71
C GLY A 209 10.35 12.01 -16.85
N ARG A 210 10.83 11.34 -17.89
CA ARG A 210 10.67 9.88 -17.98
C ARG A 210 11.54 9.10 -16.99
N ARG A 211 12.76 9.57 -16.71
CA ARG A 211 13.63 8.96 -15.67
C ARG A 211 13.02 9.13 -14.28
N ASP A 212 12.51 10.33 -13.99
CA ASP A 212 11.80 10.63 -12.75
C ASP A 212 10.57 9.72 -12.59
N LEU A 213 9.81 9.48 -13.67
CA LEU A 213 8.70 8.52 -13.64
C LEU A 213 9.15 7.09 -13.35
N VAL A 214 10.20 6.59 -14.01
CA VAL A 214 10.77 5.25 -13.72
C VAL A 214 11.15 5.15 -12.24
N LEU A 215 11.81 6.18 -11.71
CA LEU A 215 12.20 6.23 -10.31
C LEU A 215 10.98 6.20 -9.37
N CYS A 216 9.94 6.99 -9.66
CA CYS A 216 8.70 6.97 -8.90
C CYS A 216 8.06 5.58 -8.90
N LEU A 217 8.00 4.92 -10.06
CA LEU A 217 7.42 3.58 -10.20
C LEU A 217 8.22 2.52 -9.44
N LEU A 218 9.55 2.60 -9.45
CA LEU A 218 10.41 1.72 -8.66
C LEU A 218 10.16 1.89 -7.16
N PHE A 219 10.09 3.12 -6.65
CA PHE A 219 9.78 3.36 -5.24
C PHE A 219 8.40 2.83 -4.86
N VAL A 220 7.38 3.07 -5.68
CA VAL A 220 6.05 2.51 -5.44
C VAL A 220 6.08 0.98 -5.41
N LEU A 221 6.81 0.35 -6.34
CA LEU A 221 6.92 -1.10 -6.39
C LEU A 221 7.59 -1.68 -5.15
N VAL A 222 8.72 -1.11 -4.71
CA VAL A 222 9.43 -1.64 -3.54
C VAL A 222 8.69 -1.38 -2.24
N ILE A 223 7.92 -0.28 -2.15
CA ILE A 223 7.02 -0.03 -1.01
C ILE A 223 5.92 -1.10 -0.99
N PHE A 224 5.25 -1.34 -2.12
CA PHE A 224 4.22 -2.38 -2.24
C PHE A 224 4.77 -3.77 -1.89
N LEU A 225 5.94 -4.11 -2.42
CA LEU A 225 6.64 -5.37 -2.15
C LEU A 225 6.92 -5.52 -0.66
N GLY A 226 7.57 -4.53 -0.05
CA GLY A 226 7.95 -4.59 1.36
C GLY A 226 6.76 -4.73 2.29
N ARG A 227 5.66 -4.04 2.00
CA ARG A 227 4.40 -4.17 2.75
C ARG A 227 3.74 -5.53 2.58
N THR A 228 3.78 -6.08 1.37
CA THR A 228 3.27 -7.44 1.10
C THR A 228 4.08 -8.50 1.84
N GLN A 229 5.41 -8.37 1.87
CA GLN A 229 6.29 -9.25 2.64
C GLN A 229 5.98 -9.21 4.14
N VAL A 230 5.71 -8.02 4.70
CA VAL A 230 5.25 -7.88 6.10
C VAL A 230 3.91 -8.59 6.31
N ALA A 231 2.97 -8.48 5.39
CA ALA A 231 1.68 -9.16 5.48
C ALA A 231 1.82 -10.69 5.44
N LEU A 232 2.74 -11.24 4.65
CA LEU A 232 3.04 -12.68 4.64
C LEU A 232 3.59 -13.15 5.98
N LEU A 233 4.50 -12.38 6.58
CA LEU A 233 5.02 -12.71 7.90
C LEU A 233 3.92 -12.65 8.96
N LEU A 234 3.00 -11.68 8.89
CA LEU A 234 1.85 -11.61 9.80
C LEU A 234 0.91 -12.82 9.64
N LEU A 235 0.75 -13.31 8.41
CA LEU A 235 -0.06 -14.49 8.13
C LEU A 235 0.47 -15.72 8.85
N SER A 236 1.80 -15.89 8.95
CA SER A 236 2.39 -17.06 9.62
C SER A 236 2.22 -17.06 11.14
N HIS A 237 1.91 -15.89 11.71
CA HIS A 237 1.63 -15.72 13.13
C HIS A 237 0.13 -15.77 13.45
N THR A 238 -0.73 -15.96 12.44
CA THR A 238 -2.18 -16.04 12.58
C THR A 238 -2.61 -17.51 12.82
N PRO A 239 -3.53 -17.81 13.76
CA PRO A 239 -3.98 -19.18 14.00
C PRO A 239 -4.70 -19.79 12.79
N ALA A 240 -4.42 -21.06 12.49
CA ALA A 240 -5.03 -21.78 11.35
C ALA A 240 -6.58 -21.74 11.29
N PRO A 241 -7.33 -21.80 12.42
CA PRO A 241 -8.79 -21.69 12.39
C PRO A 241 -9.32 -20.33 11.87
N GLU A 242 -8.53 -19.26 11.99
CA GLU A 242 -8.92 -17.92 11.54
C GLU A 242 -8.62 -17.71 10.05
N ILE A 243 -7.54 -18.32 9.55
CA ILE A 243 -7.13 -18.27 8.13
C ILE A 243 -7.90 -19.30 7.29
N GLY A 244 -8.25 -20.44 7.88
CA GLY A 244 -8.78 -21.61 7.17
C GLY A 244 -7.70 -22.49 6.55
N MET A 245 -6.42 -22.23 6.85
CA MET A 245 -5.27 -23.06 6.46
C MET A 245 -4.10 -22.87 7.42
N GLU A 246 -3.20 -23.83 7.47
CA GLU A 246 -1.89 -23.68 8.12
C GLU A 246 -0.95 -22.91 7.20
N TYR A 247 -0.27 -21.89 7.74
CA TYR A 247 0.76 -21.13 7.05
C TYR A 247 1.95 -20.95 8.00
N SER A 248 3.08 -21.58 7.68
CA SER A 248 4.25 -21.59 8.56
C SER A 248 5.15 -20.37 8.33
N GLN A 249 6.04 -20.09 9.29
CA GLN A 249 7.04 -19.04 9.14
C GLN A 249 8.00 -19.36 7.98
N GLU A 250 8.46 -20.61 7.84
CA GLU A 250 9.32 -21.03 6.72
C GLU A 250 8.65 -20.78 5.35
N GLN A 251 7.34 -20.98 5.25
CA GLN A 251 6.59 -20.68 4.02
C GLN A 251 6.53 -19.17 3.74
N ALA A 252 6.41 -18.34 4.77
CA ALA A 252 6.49 -16.90 4.63
C ALA A 252 7.88 -16.46 4.17
N GLU A 253 8.93 -16.94 4.83
CA GLU A 253 10.32 -16.62 4.51
C GLU A 253 10.68 -17.02 3.08
N SER A 254 10.38 -18.27 2.69
CA SER A 254 10.61 -18.75 1.32
C SER A 254 9.89 -17.90 0.27
N LYS A 255 8.64 -17.49 0.56
CA LYS A 255 7.88 -16.64 -0.37
C LYS A 255 8.44 -15.22 -0.44
N ILE A 256 8.88 -14.68 0.70
CA ILE A 256 9.53 -13.36 0.76
C ILE A 256 10.80 -13.36 -0.08
N GLU A 257 11.64 -14.38 0.05
CA GLU A 257 12.87 -14.56 -0.74
C GLU A 257 12.57 -14.67 -2.24
N GLU A 258 11.59 -15.50 -2.63
CA GLU A 258 11.17 -15.65 -4.02
C GLU A 258 10.72 -14.30 -4.63
N MET A 259 9.85 -13.57 -3.91
CA MET A 259 9.39 -12.26 -4.37
C MET A 259 10.54 -11.28 -4.56
N GLU A 260 11.52 -11.32 -3.67
CA GLU A 260 12.67 -10.44 -3.73
C GLU A 260 13.66 -10.80 -4.83
N GLN A 261 13.87 -12.09 -5.08
CA GLN A 261 14.66 -12.55 -6.19
C GLN A 261 14.04 -12.08 -7.50
N ILE A 262 12.72 -12.27 -7.68
CA ILE A 262 12.02 -11.86 -8.91
C ILE A 262 12.10 -10.34 -9.11
N VAL A 263 11.79 -9.53 -8.10
CA VAL A 263 11.72 -8.07 -8.26
C VAL A 263 13.10 -7.41 -8.21
N GLY A 264 13.93 -7.83 -7.26
CA GLY A 264 15.28 -7.32 -7.02
C GLY A 264 16.21 -7.64 -8.18
N ASP A 265 16.30 -8.91 -8.58
CA ASP A 265 17.24 -9.31 -9.64
C ASP A 265 16.79 -8.82 -11.00
N TYR A 266 15.48 -8.77 -11.26
CA TYR A 266 14.98 -8.37 -12.56
C TYR A 266 14.91 -6.86 -12.73
N LEU A 267 14.21 -6.12 -11.85
CA LEU A 267 13.91 -4.70 -12.09
C LEU A 267 14.98 -3.78 -11.51
N LEU A 268 15.55 -4.08 -10.34
CA LEU A 268 16.60 -3.22 -9.78
C LEU A 268 17.93 -3.40 -10.52
N SER A 269 18.32 -4.64 -10.83
CA SER A 269 19.54 -4.86 -11.62
C SER A 269 19.40 -4.37 -13.05
N PHE A 270 18.22 -4.52 -13.67
CA PHE A 270 17.99 -3.97 -15.02
C PHE A 270 18.03 -2.44 -15.02
N HIS A 271 17.58 -1.78 -13.95
CA HIS A 271 17.70 -0.33 -13.76
C HIS A 271 19.16 0.10 -13.62
N ARG A 272 19.94 -0.59 -12.78
CA ARG A 272 21.39 -0.37 -12.65
C ARG A 272 22.10 -0.50 -13.98
N TYR A 273 21.81 -1.57 -14.72
CA TYR A 273 22.35 -1.80 -16.06
C TYR A 273 22.02 -0.64 -17.01
N THR A 274 20.77 -0.19 -17.01
CA THR A 274 20.36 0.94 -17.85
C THR A 274 21.10 2.23 -17.52
N LEU A 275 21.20 2.58 -16.24
CA LEU A 275 21.92 3.79 -15.82
C LEU A 275 23.41 3.72 -16.13
N SER A 276 24.06 2.57 -15.90
CA SER A 276 25.49 2.41 -16.17
C SER A 276 25.89 2.64 -17.63
N ARG A 277 24.99 2.34 -18.60
CA ARG A 277 25.24 2.57 -20.04
C ARG A 277 25.00 4.01 -20.48
N MET A 278 24.38 4.86 -19.67
CA MET A 278 24.11 6.26 -20.00
C MET A 278 25.30 7.20 -19.75
N SER A 279 26.47 6.66 -19.36
CA SER A 279 27.72 7.44 -19.23
C SER A 279 28.18 8.11 -20.54
N SER A 280 27.65 7.72 -21.71
CA SER A 280 27.89 8.37 -22.99
C SER A 280 26.90 9.53 -23.20
N ARG A 281 27.25 10.73 -22.70
CA ARG A 281 26.51 11.99 -22.95
C ARG A 281 26.52 12.33 -24.45
N SER A 282 25.58 11.77 -25.20
CA SER A 282 25.29 12.19 -26.58
C SER A 282 24.07 13.12 -26.58
N PRO A 283 24.05 14.21 -27.39
CA PRO A 283 22.97 15.18 -27.35
C PRO A 283 21.62 14.52 -27.71
N VAL A 284 20.61 14.74 -26.88
CA VAL A 284 19.20 14.42 -27.16
C VAL A 284 18.60 15.58 -27.95
N THR A 285 17.74 15.30 -28.92
CA THR A 285 17.17 16.31 -29.85
C THR A 285 16.28 17.33 -29.14
N ALA A 286 16.38 18.60 -29.56
CA ALA A 286 15.80 19.77 -28.88
C ALA A 286 14.27 19.76 -28.70
N SER A 287 13.50 19.00 -29.51
CA SER A 287 12.04 18.96 -29.40
C SER A 287 11.50 18.18 -28.20
N GLU A 288 12.29 17.24 -27.64
CA GLU A 288 11.87 16.48 -26.45
C GLU A 288 11.99 17.31 -25.16
N TYR A 289 12.73 18.43 -25.17
CA TYR A 289 12.99 19.23 -23.98
C TYR A 289 11.81 20.12 -23.52
N ASP A 290 10.77 20.31 -24.32
CA ASP A 290 9.75 21.35 -24.04
C ASP A 290 8.35 20.82 -23.67
N SER A 291 8.22 19.49 -23.49
CA SER A 291 6.97 18.92 -22.98
C SER A 291 6.66 19.45 -21.57
N PRO A 292 5.37 19.55 -21.18
CA PRO A 292 5.00 19.93 -19.82
C PRO A 292 5.64 19.03 -18.76
N SER A 293 5.77 17.73 -19.05
CA SER A 293 6.43 16.74 -18.19
C SER A 293 7.91 17.06 -17.98
N GLU A 294 8.66 17.39 -19.04
CA GLU A 294 10.09 17.71 -18.93
C GLU A 294 10.36 19.03 -18.25
N ARG A 295 9.52 20.04 -18.49
CA ARG A 295 9.61 21.32 -17.76
C ARG A 295 9.38 21.12 -16.27
N HIS A 296 8.31 20.40 -15.91
CA HIS A 296 8.02 20.05 -14.52
C HIS A 296 9.14 19.24 -13.87
N ALA A 297 9.71 18.25 -14.56
CA ALA A 297 10.81 17.44 -14.04
C ALA A 297 12.05 18.27 -13.70
N ARG A 298 12.43 19.20 -14.58
CA ARG A 298 13.56 20.13 -14.34
C ARG A 298 13.29 21.09 -13.19
N GLU A 299 12.08 21.65 -13.11
CA GLU A 299 11.70 22.59 -12.05
C GLU A 299 11.56 21.90 -10.69
N PHE A 300 11.02 20.69 -10.67
CA PHE A 300 10.81 19.93 -9.45
C PHE A 300 12.11 19.33 -8.93
N ASP A 301 12.96 18.80 -9.81
CA ASP A 301 14.25 18.20 -9.45
C ASP A 301 14.10 17.01 -8.47
N LEU A 302 13.34 16.00 -8.92
CA LEU A 302 12.91 14.87 -8.08
C LEU A 302 14.10 14.15 -7.44
N GLU A 303 15.12 13.85 -8.24
CA GLU A 303 16.28 13.08 -7.82
C GLU A 303 17.03 13.77 -6.66
N ASN A 304 17.31 15.07 -6.76
CA ASN A 304 17.99 15.80 -5.71
C ASN A 304 17.13 15.95 -4.45
N ARG A 305 15.81 16.13 -4.60
CA ARG A 305 14.90 16.15 -3.43
C ARG A 305 14.90 14.81 -2.71
N LEU A 306 14.84 13.70 -3.46
CA LEU A 306 14.96 12.36 -2.88
C LEU A 306 16.30 12.20 -2.18
N ARG A 307 17.43 12.54 -2.84
CA ARG A 307 18.77 12.51 -2.22
C ARG A 307 18.84 13.32 -0.92
N LYS A 308 18.22 14.51 -0.88
CA LYS A 308 18.22 15.38 0.31
C LYS A 308 17.40 14.79 1.46
N GLU A 309 16.17 14.35 1.18
CA GLU A 309 15.29 13.73 2.18
C GLU A 309 15.92 12.44 2.72
N VAL A 310 16.49 11.62 1.84
CA VAL A 310 17.20 10.38 2.17
C VAL A 310 18.49 10.63 2.96
N GLY A 311 19.26 11.66 2.59
CA GLY A 311 20.52 12.01 3.24
C GLY A 311 20.36 12.31 4.74
N GLY A 312 19.18 12.80 5.16
CA GLY A 312 18.83 12.97 6.57
C GLY A 312 18.77 11.67 7.37
N TYR A 313 18.59 10.52 6.71
CA TYR A 313 18.50 9.19 7.30
C TYR A 313 19.73 8.33 6.99
N ALA A 314 20.84 8.92 6.50
CA ALA A 314 22.03 8.17 6.10
C ALA A 314 22.66 7.39 7.26
N CYS A 315 22.56 7.89 8.49
CA CYS A 315 23.00 7.19 9.71
C CYS A 315 22.13 5.97 10.06
N GLU A 316 20.94 5.86 9.46
CA GLU A 316 20.00 4.75 9.66
C GLU A 316 20.00 3.77 8.48
N ARG A 317 20.97 3.90 7.57
CA ARG A 317 21.14 2.99 6.44
C ARG A 317 21.48 1.59 6.97
N PRO A 318 20.77 0.53 6.54
CA PRO A 318 21.14 -0.84 6.89
C PRO A 318 22.54 -1.20 6.39
N GLU A 319 23.32 -1.90 7.22
CA GLU A 319 24.65 -2.41 6.84
C GLU A 319 24.58 -3.42 5.69
N ARG A 320 23.48 -4.17 5.64
CA ARG A 320 23.16 -5.18 4.63
C ARG A 320 21.78 -4.89 4.05
N LEU A 321 21.63 -5.07 2.74
CA LEU A 321 20.34 -4.85 2.05
C LEU A 321 19.59 -6.16 1.80
N GLU A 322 20.26 -7.29 1.99
CA GLU A 322 19.64 -8.61 2.11
C GLU A 322 18.59 -8.61 3.23
N PRO A 323 17.58 -9.50 3.17
CA PRO A 323 16.72 -9.75 4.31
C PRO A 323 17.57 -10.07 5.55
N GLY A 324 17.33 -9.33 6.64
CA GLY A 324 17.89 -9.67 7.95
C GLY A 324 17.03 -10.73 8.64
N ASP A 325 17.11 -10.81 9.97
CA ASP A 325 16.25 -11.71 10.73
C ASP A 325 14.76 -11.35 10.53
N TYR A 326 13.92 -12.35 10.29
CA TYR A 326 12.46 -12.20 10.10
C TYR A 326 11.71 -11.99 11.43
N GLN A 327 12.31 -11.22 12.34
CA GLN A 327 11.69 -10.88 13.62
C GLN A 327 10.55 -9.89 13.39
N MET A 328 9.32 -10.28 13.74
CA MET A 328 8.10 -9.49 13.49
C MET A 328 8.22 -8.02 13.91
N ASN A 329 8.79 -7.79 15.10
CA ASN A 329 8.87 -6.46 15.69
C ASN A 329 9.75 -5.49 14.88
N THR A 330 10.79 -6.01 14.23
CA THR A 330 11.79 -5.19 13.52
C THR A 330 11.59 -5.21 12.01
N PHE A 331 11.10 -6.33 11.47
CA PHE A 331 10.91 -6.54 10.05
C PHE A 331 9.98 -5.48 9.44
N GLN A 332 8.90 -5.08 10.13
CA GLN A 332 7.93 -4.11 9.61
C GLN A 332 8.58 -2.79 9.12
N TYR A 333 9.39 -2.15 9.95
CA TYR A 333 9.98 -0.85 9.63
C TYR A 333 11.32 -0.98 8.89
N MET A 334 12.09 -2.06 9.11
CA MET A 334 13.36 -2.26 8.42
C MET A 334 13.19 -2.74 6.98
N ASN A 335 12.12 -3.49 6.69
CA ASN A 335 11.97 -4.17 5.41
C ASN A 335 11.67 -3.20 4.25
N VAL A 336 10.68 -2.33 4.39
CA VAL A 336 10.37 -1.32 3.36
C VAL A 336 11.57 -0.37 3.19
N ARG A 337 12.18 0.02 4.31
CA ARG A 337 13.36 0.89 4.36
C ARG A 337 14.54 0.30 3.57
N ARG A 338 14.94 -0.95 3.81
CA ARG A 338 16.06 -1.58 3.10
C ARG A 338 15.81 -1.69 1.60
N LEU A 339 14.57 -2.00 1.17
CA LEU A 339 14.24 -2.09 -0.25
C LEU A 339 14.29 -0.72 -0.94
N CYS A 340 13.83 0.32 -0.25
CA CYS A 340 13.99 1.70 -0.72
C CYS A 340 15.48 2.08 -0.85
N TRP A 341 16.33 1.68 0.11
CA TRP A 341 17.79 1.86 0.01
C TRP A 341 18.40 1.11 -1.19
N LYS A 342 17.90 -0.08 -1.54
CA LYS A 342 18.33 -0.76 -2.79
C LYS A 342 18.06 0.10 -4.02
N VAL A 343 16.93 0.81 -4.10
CA VAL A 343 16.65 1.73 -5.22
C VAL A 343 17.63 2.90 -5.22
N ILE A 344 17.87 3.49 -4.05
CA ILE A 344 18.74 4.66 -3.88
C ILE A 344 20.20 4.34 -4.23
N ASP A 345 20.72 3.18 -3.81
CA ASP A 345 22.09 2.77 -4.15
C ASP A 345 22.28 2.61 -5.66
N ASN A 346 21.22 2.29 -6.39
CA ASN A 346 21.27 2.22 -7.85
C ASN A 346 21.19 3.60 -8.53
N LEU A 347 20.98 4.70 -7.80
CA LEU A 347 21.04 6.08 -8.33
C LEU A 347 22.46 6.67 -8.32
N ASN A 348 23.39 6.05 -7.59
CA ASN A 348 24.79 6.47 -7.49
C ASN A 348 25.68 5.55 -8.32
#